data_AF-A0A329R837-F1
#
_entry.id   AF-A0A329R837-F1
#
_cell.length_a   1.000
_cell.length_b   1.000
_cell.length_c   1.000
_cell.angle_alpha   90.00
_cell.angle_beta   90.00
_cell.angle_gamma   90.00
#
_symmetry.space_group_name_H-M   'P 1'
#
loop_
_entity.id
_entity.type
_entity.pdbx_description
1 polymer ?
#
loop_
_entity_poly.entity_id
_entity_poly.type
_entity_poly.pdbx_seq_one_letter_code
_entity_poly.pdbx_strand_id
1 'polypeptide(L)'
;DRPDIVARVWQLNLGAERKDLDEDVLRRVQARIYVVEFQNEGLPHAHIMVILAEEDKPRTRQIIDKMVSADLPDKEKNPQLYETVITCMIHGPSGAAYRNAVSMKDGKCTKGFPKPLSEVTKATSLGTQCTDEDVERPGGFD
;
A
#
# COMPACT_ATOMS: atom_id res chain seq x y z
N ASP A 1 16.64 -5.98 -19.57
CA ASP A 1 15.34 -6.18 -18.89
C ASP A 1 14.83 -7.59 -19.16
N ARG A 2 14.22 -8.27 -18.18
CA ARG A 2 13.79 -9.69 -18.26
C ARG A 2 12.31 -9.82 -17.90
N PRO A 3 11.40 -9.38 -18.79
CA PRO A 3 9.96 -9.32 -18.49
C PRO A 3 9.36 -10.69 -18.16
N ASP A 4 9.95 -11.77 -18.68
CA ASP A 4 9.58 -13.15 -18.39
C ASP A 4 9.81 -13.53 -16.91
N ILE A 5 10.91 -13.07 -16.32
CA ILE A 5 11.22 -13.32 -14.91
C ILE A 5 10.28 -12.50 -14.03
N VAL A 6 10.08 -11.24 -14.38
CA VAL A 6 9.21 -10.32 -13.64
C VAL A 6 7.78 -10.83 -13.60
N ALA A 7 7.23 -11.23 -14.75
CA ALA A 7 5.88 -11.79 -14.83
C ALA A 7 5.74 -13.08 -14.01
N ARG A 8 6.75 -13.96 -14.03
CA ARG A 8 6.74 -15.20 -13.22
C ARG A 8 6.78 -14.91 -11.72
N VAL A 9 7.67 -14.03 -11.28
CA VAL A 9 7.76 -13.65 -9.85
C VAL A 9 6.45 -12.99 -9.40
N TRP A 10 5.88 -12.11 -10.22
CA TRP A 10 4.60 -11.48 -9.93
C TRP A 10 3.47 -12.51 -9.80
N GLN A 11 3.39 -13.49 -10.71
CA GLN A 11 2.38 -14.56 -10.63
C GLN A 11 2.54 -15.41 -9.36
N LEU A 12 3.77 -15.70 -8.94
CA LEU A 12 4.03 -16.42 -7.70
C LEU A 12 3.59 -15.61 -6.49
N ASN A 13 3.88 -14.30 -6.47
CA ASN A 13 3.46 -13.41 -5.39
C ASN A 13 1.93 -13.31 -5.31
N LEU A 14 1.24 -13.12 -6.44
CA LEU A 14 -0.23 -13.10 -6.48
C LEU A 14 -0.81 -14.45 -6.04
N GLY A 15 -0.16 -15.56 -6.38
CA GLY A 15 -0.55 -16.90 -5.93
C GLY A 15 -0.44 -17.06 -4.42
N ALA A 16 0.64 -16.58 -3.82
CA ALA A 16 0.86 -16.59 -2.37
C ALA A 16 -0.17 -15.70 -1.65
N GLU A 17 -0.36 -14.45 -2.10
CA GLU A 17 -1.32 -13.53 -1.52
C GLU A 17 -2.75 -14.09 -1.56
N ARG A 18 -3.15 -14.70 -2.69
CA ARG A 18 -4.46 -15.36 -2.79
C ARG A 18 -4.61 -16.55 -1.83
N LYS A 19 -3.54 -17.29 -1.57
CA LYS A 19 -3.54 -18.40 -0.61
C LYS A 19 -3.68 -17.89 0.82
N ASP A 20 -3.02 -16.79 1.16
CA ASP A 20 -3.16 -16.16 2.46
C ASP A 20 -4.59 -15.64 2.69
N LEU A 21 -5.27 -15.17 1.63
CA LEU A 21 -6.68 -14.79 1.66
C LEU A 21 -7.65 -16.00 1.74
N ASP A 22 -7.16 -17.22 1.52
CA ASP A 22 -7.88 -18.49 1.70
C ASP A 22 -7.68 -19.08 3.09
N GLU A 23 -6.56 -18.76 3.73
CA GLU A 23 -6.33 -19.03 5.13
C GLU A 23 -7.12 -17.99 5.94
N ASP A 24 -7.69 -18.34 7.10
CA ASP A 24 -8.71 -17.59 7.86
C ASP A 24 -8.25 -16.20 8.39
N VAL A 25 -7.27 -15.57 7.73
CA VAL A 25 -6.67 -14.25 7.97
C VAL A 25 -7.73 -13.15 8.01
N LEU A 26 -8.71 -13.18 7.09
CA LEU A 26 -9.81 -12.22 7.02
C LEU A 26 -11.13 -12.75 7.58
N ARG A 27 -11.10 -13.87 8.32
CA ARG A 27 -12.28 -14.59 8.81
C ARG A 27 -13.11 -15.15 7.64
N ARG A 28 -14.45 -15.23 7.79
CA ARG A 28 -15.34 -15.85 6.80
C ARG A 28 -15.50 -14.97 5.55
N VAL A 29 -14.81 -15.37 4.49
CA VAL A 29 -14.95 -14.80 3.14
C VAL A 29 -16.12 -15.46 2.40
N GLN A 30 -17.10 -14.67 1.96
CA GLN A 30 -18.25 -15.11 1.16
C GLN A 30 -17.92 -15.21 -0.33
N ALA A 31 -17.15 -14.26 -0.83
CA ALA A 31 -16.72 -14.23 -2.22
C ALA A 31 -15.42 -13.45 -2.37
N ARG A 32 -14.63 -13.80 -3.38
CA ARG A 32 -13.50 -13.00 -3.85
C ARG A 32 -13.58 -12.84 -5.35
N ILE A 33 -13.30 -11.64 -5.82
CA ILE A 33 -13.21 -11.32 -7.24
C ILE A 33 -11.84 -10.70 -7.44
N TYR A 34 -11.09 -11.16 -8.43
CA TYR A 34 -9.86 -10.48 -8.81
C TYR A 34 -9.77 -10.29 -10.33
N VAL A 35 -9.20 -9.16 -10.73
CA VAL A 35 -8.94 -8.82 -12.12
C VAL A 35 -7.48 -8.45 -12.24
N VAL A 36 -6.82 -8.95 -13.29
CA VAL A 36 -5.44 -8.61 -13.63
C VAL A 36 -5.46 -7.68 -14.82
N GLU A 37 -4.92 -6.48 -14.65
CA GLU A 37 -4.81 -5.47 -15.70
C GLU A 37 -3.34 -5.21 -16.03
N PHE A 38 -3.05 -5.05 -17.32
CA PHE A 38 -1.72 -4.66 -17.78
C PHE A 38 -1.72 -3.15 -18.02
N GLN A 39 -1.03 -2.41 -17.16
CA GLN A 39 -0.85 -0.97 -17.36
C GLN A 39 0.16 -0.72 -18.48
N ASN A 40 0.05 0.41 -19.19
CA ASN A 40 0.86 0.76 -20.37
C ASN A 40 2.38 0.75 -20.13
N GLU A 41 2.84 0.68 -18.87
CA GLU A 41 4.25 0.65 -18.48
C GLU A 41 4.70 -0.72 -17.93
N GLY A 42 3.94 -1.80 -18.19
CA GLY A 42 4.52 -3.14 -18.33
C GLY A 42 4.51 -4.07 -17.11
N LEU A 43 3.91 -3.67 -15.99
CA LEU A 43 3.68 -4.57 -14.87
C LEU A 43 2.19 -4.91 -14.73
N PRO A 44 1.85 -6.21 -14.57
CA PRO A 44 0.50 -6.61 -14.23
C PRO A 44 0.09 -6.05 -12.86
N HIS A 45 -1.12 -5.52 -12.78
CA HIS A 45 -1.73 -4.99 -11.56
C HIS A 45 -2.96 -5.85 -11.24
N ALA A 46 -3.07 -6.28 -9.98
CA ALA A 46 -4.23 -7.06 -9.53
C ALA A 46 -5.15 -6.19 -8.68
N HIS A 47 -6.41 -6.09 -9.11
CA HIS A 47 -7.48 -5.59 -8.25
C HIS A 47 -8.13 -6.80 -7.57
N ILE A 48 -7.99 -6.92 -6.25
CA ILE A 48 -8.60 -8.00 -5.46
C ILE A 48 -9.70 -7.42 -4.58
N MET A 49 -10.93 -7.86 -4.80
CA MET A 49 -12.11 -7.54 -3.99
C MET A 49 -12.46 -8.74 -3.11
N VAL A 50 -12.55 -8.53 -1.80
CA VAL A 50 -12.94 -9.54 -0.83
C VAL A 50 -14.28 -9.14 -0.20
N ILE A 51 -15.26 -10.05 -0.25
CA ILE A 51 -16.59 -9.87 0.35
C ILE A 51 -16.66 -10.77 1.58
N LEU A 52 -16.74 -10.17 2.76
CA LEU A 52 -16.86 -10.88 4.03
C LEU A 52 -18.32 -11.19 4.39
N ALA A 53 -18.53 -12.23 5.19
CA ALA A 53 -19.81 -12.53 5.80
C ALA A 53 -20.30 -11.35 6.66
N GLU A 54 -21.62 -11.16 6.72
CA GLU A 54 -22.25 -10.00 7.36
C GLU A 54 -21.83 -9.80 8.82
N GLU A 55 -21.65 -10.91 9.54
CA GLU A 55 -21.20 -11.00 10.94
C GLU A 55 -19.71 -10.68 11.12
N ASP A 56 -18.90 -10.87 10.08
CA ASP A 56 -17.44 -10.66 10.12
C ASP A 56 -17.02 -9.34 9.47
N LYS A 57 -17.97 -8.53 8.96
CA LYS A 57 -17.69 -7.20 8.40
C LYS A 57 -17.14 -6.26 9.48
N PRO A 58 -16.02 -5.55 9.22
CA PRO A 58 -15.44 -4.61 10.18
C PRO A 58 -16.26 -3.31 10.20
N ARG A 59 -17.27 -3.23 11.08
CA ARG A 59 -18.17 -2.06 11.18
C ARG A 59 -17.72 -0.99 12.15
N THR A 60 -16.77 -1.32 13.02
CA THR A 60 -16.24 -0.38 13.99
C THR A 60 -14.82 -0.03 13.63
N ARG A 61 -14.47 1.22 13.91
CA ARG A 61 -13.14 1.76 13.69
C ARG A 61 -12.07 0.92 14.41
N GLN A 62 -12.34 0.46 15.63
CA GLN A 62 -11.42 -0.38 16.39
C GLN A 62 -11.17 -1.74 15.74
N ILE A 63 -12.15 -2.29 15.01
CA ILE A 63 -11.94 -3.53 14.27
C ILE A 63 -11.13 -3.23 13.00
N ILE A 64 -11.43 -2.13 12.30
CA ILE A 64 -10.70 -1.72 11.10
C ILE A 64 -9.22 -1.48 11.42
N ASP A 65 -8.91 -0.70 12.46
CA ASP A 65 -7.53 -0.38 12.86
C ASP A 65 -6.74 -1.65 13.26
N LYS A 66 -7.41 -2.70 13.72
CA LYS A 66 -6.79 -4.00 14.03
C LYS A 66 -6.57 -4.88 12.82
N MET A 67 -7.40 -4.73 11.79
CA MET A 67 -7.34 -5.52 10.56
C MET A 67 -6.44 -4.90 9.51
N VAL A 68 -6.31 -3.57 9.51
CA VAL A 68 -5.56 -2.81 8.51
C VAL A 68 -4.63 -1.86 9.25
N SER A 69 -3.33 -2.11 9.14
CA SER A 69 -2.26 -1.21 9.56
C SER A 69 -1.17 -1.20 8.49
N ALA A 70 -0.37 -0.14 8.48
CA ALA A 70 0.86 -0.07 7.70
C ALA A 70 1.98 0.40 8.64
N ASP A 71 2.81 -0.54 9.07
CA ASP A 71 3.91 -0.27 10.00
C ASP A 71 5.25 -0.27 9.25
N LEU A 72 6.14 0.65 9.62
CA LEU A 72 7.51 0.58 9.16
C LEU A 72 8.23 -0.61 9.80
N PRO A 73 9.04 -1.36 9.03
CA PRO A 73 9.89 -2.40 9.59
C PRO A 73 10.85 -1.83 10.63
N ASP A 74 11.19 -2.62 11.64
CA ASP A 74 12.22 -2.24 12.61
C ASP A 74 13.60 -2.22 11.92
N LYS A 75 14.26 -1.05 11.92
CA LYS A 75 15.56 -0.83 11.26
C LYS A 75 16.68 -1.69 11.85
N GLU A 76 16.65 -1.97 13.14
CA GLU A 76 17.69 -2.75 13.82
C GLU A 76 17.46 -4.25 13.62
N LYS A 77 16.19 -4.70 13.70
CA LYS A 77 15.85 -6.13 13.53
C LYS A 77 15.87 -6.57 12.08
N ASN A 78 15.39 -5.73 11.15
CA ASN A 78 15.22 -6.06 9.73
C ASN A 78 15.71 -4.92 8.82
N PRO A 79 17.01 -4.59 8.82
CA PRO A 79 17.55 -3.44 8.10
C PRO A 79 17.28 -3.49 6.59
N GLN A 80 17.32 -4.68 5.98
CA GLN A 80 17.06 -4.84 4.54
C GLN A 80 15.60 -4.57 4.17
N LEU A 81 14.65 -5.03 5.00
CA LEU A 81 13.24 -4.80 4.77
C LEU A 81 12.91 -3.31 4.99
N TYR A 82 13.48 -2.70 6.04
CA TYR A 82 13.35 -1.27 6.28
C TYR A 82 13.83 -0.44 5.09
N GLU A 83 15.04 -0.71 4.59
CA GLU A 83 15.59 0.01 3.43
C GLU A 83 14.73 -0.16 2.17
N THR A 84 14.20 -1.37 1.95
CA THR A 84 13.31 -1.66 0.83
C THR A 84 12.00 -0.88 0.93
N VAL A 85 11.37 -0.86 2.10
CA VAL A 85 10.11 -0.11 2.32
C VAL A 85 10.34 1.39 2.14
N ILE A 86 11.40 1.94 2.73
CA ILE A 86 11.76 3.36 2.63
C ILE A 86 12.09 3.78 1.19
N THR A 87 12.71 2.89 0.42
CA THR A 87 13.10 3.18 -0.96
C THR A 87 11.94 3.06 -1.93
N CYS A 88 11.13 1.99 -1.80
CA CYS A 88 10.19 1.56 -2.82
C CYS A 88 8.72 1.81 -2.49
N MET A 89 8.34 1.86 -1.21
CA MET A 89 6.93 1.90 -0.77
C MET A 89 6.52 3.27 -0.19
N ILE A 90 7.50 4.07 0.24
CA ILE A 90 7.26 5.42 0.72
C ILE A 90 7.31 6.40 -0.44
N HIS A 91 6.36 7.33 -0.47
CA HIS A 91 6.39 8.42 -1.44
C HIS A 91 7.72 9.17 -1.28
N GLY A 92 8.54 9.16 -2.33
CA GLY A 92 9.80 9.89 -2.33
C GLY A 92 9.59 11.36 -2.00
N PRO A 93 10.62 12.05 -1.46
CA PRO A 93 10.45 13.40 -0.97
C PRO A 93 9.90 14.30 -2.08
N SER A 94 8.83 15.02 -1.76
CA SER A 94 8.08 15.86 -2.69
C SER A 94 7.99 17.27 -2.12
N GLY A 95 8.18 18.29 -2.97
CA GLY A 95 8.20 19.68 -2.51
C GLY A 95 9.32 20.51 -3.15
N ALA A 96 9.58 21.69 -2.58
CA ALA A 96 10.51 22.66 -3.15
C ALA A 96 11.96 22.15 -3.29
N ALA A 97 12.34 21.14 -2.50
CA ALA A 97 13.65 20.48 -2.53
C ALA A 97 13.78 19.41 -3.63
N TYR A 98 12.67 18.91 -4.21
CA TYR A 98 12.65 17.82 -5.19
C TYR A 98 11.73 18.15 -6.37
N ARG A 99 11.91 19.34 -6.96
CA ARG A 99 11.03 19.90 -8.02
C ARG A 99 10.99 19.09 -9.31
N ASN A 100 11.98 18.22 -9.52
CA ASN A 100 12.14 17.43 -10.75
C ASN A 100 11.46 16.06 -10.68
N ALA A 101 10.83 15.70 -9.55
CA ALA A 101 10.09 14.45 -9.46
C ALA A 101 8.89 14.45 -10.42
N VAL A 102 8.60 13.30 -11.04
CA VAL A 102 7.50 13.13 -12.03
C VAL A 102 6.14 13.54 -11.46
N SER A 103 5.97 13.40 -10.14
CA SER A 103 4.75 13.78 -9.44
C SER A 103 4.60 15.30 -9.22
N MET A 104 5.61 16.13 -9.52
CA MET A 104 5.61 17.56 -9.24
C MET A 104 5.11 18.40 -10.43
N LYS A 105 4.19 19.32 -10.17
CA LYS A 105 3.72 20.34 -11.12
C LYS A 105 3.54 21.66 -10.40
N ASP A 106 4.08 22.75 -10.97
CA ASP A 106 4.02 24.10 -10.38
C ASP A 106 4.53 24.17 -8.92
N GLY A 107 5.57 23.38 -8.60
CA GLY A 107 6.15 23.31 -7.26
C GLY A 107 5.32 22.56 -6.23
N LYS A 108 4.23 21.90 -6.63
CA LYS A 108 3.38 21.08 -5.76
C LYS A 108 3.28 19.64 -6.27
N CYS A 109 3.14 18.68 -5.37
CA CYS A 109 2.85 17.30 -5.76
C CYS A 109 1.43 17.23 -6.33
N THR A 110 1.28 16.72 -7.56
CA THR A 110 0.00 16.48 -8.25
C THR A 110 -0.91 15.49 -7.52
N LYS A 111 -0.35 14.69 -6.61
CA LYS A 111 -1.07 13.72 -5.78
C LYS A 111 -1.39 14.25 -4.38
N GLY A 112 -0.98 15.49 -4.07
CA GLY A 112 -1.30 16.16 -2.81
C GLY A 112 -0.48 15.70 -1.60
N PHE A 113 0.74 15.19 -1.81
CA PHE A 113 1.67 14.86 -0.72
C PHE A 113 2.52 16.09 -0.31
N PRO A 114 2.97 16.15 0.96
CA PRO A 114 2.56 15.28 2.09
C PRO A 114 1.09 15.52 2.48
N LYS A 115 0.40 14.49 2.98
CA LYS A 115 -1.03 14.60 3.38
C LYS A 115 -1.11 14.92 4.88
N PRO A 116 -2.04 15.79 5.32
CA PRO A 116 -2.16 16.07 6.74
C PRO A 116 -2.49 14.79 7.51
N LEU A 117 -1.75 14.55 8.60
CA LEU A 117 -1.96 13.43 9.50
C LEU A 117 -3.39 13.44 10.06
N SER A 118 -3.98 12.25 10.15
CA SER A 118 -5.26 12.04 10.83
C SER A 118 -5.04 11.03 11.94
N GLU A 119 -5.05 11.49 13.19
CA GLU A 119 -4.96 10.63 14.39
C GLU A 119 -6.09 9.59 14.48
N VAL A 120 -7.14 9.81 13.68
CA VAL A 120 -8.36 9.03 13.70
C VAL A 120 -8.75 8.57 12.29
N THR A 121 -8.83 7.25 12.10
CA THR A 121 -9.51 6.57 11.00
C THR A 121 -10.94 7.10 10.82
N LYS A 122 -11.26 7.55 9.60
CA LYS A 122 -12.57 8.11 9.23
C LYS A 122 -13.23 7.23 8.18
N ALA A 123 -14.40 6.68 8.53
CA ALA A 123 -15.27 6.06 7.54
C ALA A 123 -15.97 7.15 6.72
N THR A 124 -15.82 7.12 5.40
CA THR A 124 -16.51 8.03 4.48
C THR A 124 -17.48 7.24 3.60
N SER A 125 -18.41 7.92 2.93
CA SER A 125 -19.31 7.30 1.94
C SER A 125 -18.57 6.68 0.75
N LEU A 126 -17.28 6.98 0.57
CA LEU A 126 -16.40 6.42 -0.46
C LEU A 126 -15.46 5.31 0.05
N GLY A 127 -15.59 4.92 1.32
CA GLY A 127 -14.71 3.96 1.99
C GLY A 127 -14.00 4.54 3.21
N THR A 128 -13.26 3.70 3.92
CA THR A 128 -12.48 4.13 5.08
C THR A 128 -11.17 4.76 4.63
N GLN A 129 -10.88 5.98 5.12
CA GLN A 129 -9.61 6.65 4.89
C GLN A 129 -8.77 6.61 6.17
N CYS A 130 -7.58 6.02 6.04
CA CYS A 130 -6.49 6.13 6.99
C CYS A 130 -5.36 6.91 6.31
N THR A 131 -4.68 7.78 7.04
CA THR A 131 -3.48 8.47 6.57
C THR A 131 -2.43 8.29 7.66
N ASP A 132 -1.44 7.46 7.40
CA ASP A 132 -0.34 7.18 8.31
C ASP A 132 0.68 8.34 8.30
N GLU A 133 1.60 8.36 9.26
CA GLU A 133 2.67 9.37 9.34
C GLU A 133 3.44 9.46 8.02
N ASP A 134 3.60 10.69 7.51
CA ASP A 134 4.54 10.97 6.44
C ASP A 134 5.94 10.67 6.97
N VAL A 135 6.43 9.47 6.70
CA VAL A 135 7.86 9.17 6.83
C VAL A 135 8.51 9.82 5.62
N GLU A 136 8.78 11.12 5.69
CA GLU A 136 9.74 11.72 4.79
C GLU A 136 11.06 10.96 4.96
N ARG A 137 11.72 10.59 3.84
CA ARG A 137 13.06 9.99 3.93
C ARG A 137 13.91 10.88 4.83
N PRO A 138 14.51 10.35 5.91
CA PRO A 138 15.39 11.17 6.74
C PRO A 138 16.47 11.77 5.84
N GLY A 139 16.46 13.09 5.74
CA GLY A 139 17.47 13.84 5.00
C GLY A 139 18.83 13.59 5.65
N GLY A 140 19.67 12.83 4.96
CA GLY A 140 20.98 12.43 5.47
C GLY A 140 21.76 11.66 4.42
N PHE A 141 22.09 12.33 3.32
CA PHE A 141 23.28 11.99 2.55
C PHE A 141 24.17 13.23 2.58
N ASP A 142 25.12 13.23 3.52
CA ASP A 142 26.47 13.72 3.25
C ASP A 142 27.34 12.51 2.87
#